data_AF-A3KI66-F1
#
_entry.id   AF-A3KI66-F1
#
_cell.length_a   1.000
_cell.length_b   1.000
_cell.length_c   1.000
_cell.angle_alpha   90.00
_cell.angle_beta   90.00
_cell.angle_gamma   90.00
#
_symmetry.space_group_name_H-M   'P 1'
#
loop_
_entity.id
_entity.type
_entity.pdbx_description
1 polymer ?
#
loop_
_entity_poly.entity_id
_entity_poly.type
_entity_poly.pdbx_seq_one_letter_code
_entity_poly.pdbx_strand_id
1 'polypeptide(L)'
;MVRLAELMAAGHSADADPVQAEIDIQYRALTELRPVPAEEYRAVGRSVVDNATWRAAYEAIAPGLAAYQRDAIEAYAAARLD
;
A
#
# COMPACT_ATOMS: atom_id res chain seq x y z
N MET A 1 -0.30 -7.73 2.86
CA MET A 1 0.21 -8.14 1.52
C MET A 1 -0.64 -9.22 0.86
N VAL A 2 -0.83 -10.42 1.44
CA VAL A 2 -1.67 -11.48 0.82
C VAL A 2 -3.09 -10.99 0.51
N ARG A 3 -3.73 -10.31 1.47
CA ARG A 3 -5.07 -9.73 1.27
C ARG A 3 -5.12 -8.73 0.11
N LEU A 4 -4.11 -7.87 0.00
CA LEU A 4 -4.02 -6.91 -1.10
C LEU A 4 -3.86 -7.61 -2.46
N ALA A 5 -3.10 -8.70 -2.52
CA ALA A 5 -2.95 -9.51 -3.72
C ALA A 5 -4.28 -10.17 -4.14
N GLU A 6 -5.08 -10.65 -3.19
CA GLU A 6 -6.42 -11.17 -3.46
C GLU A 6 -7.35 -10.10 -4.04
N LEU A 7 -7.31 -8.88 -3.49
CA LEU A 7 -8.13 -7.76 -3.97
C LEU A 7 -7.71 -7.32 -5.39
N MET A 8 -6.40 -7.29 -5.65
CA MET A 8 -5.85 -7.02 -6.98
C MET A 8 -6.29 -8.11 -7.98
N ALA A 9 -6.20 -9.39 -7.60
CA ALA A 9 -6.62 -10.51 -8.45
C ALA A 9 -8.13 -10.51 -8.73
N ALA A 10 -8.94 -10.00 -7.79
CA ALA A 10 -10.37 -9.79 -7.97
C ALA A 10 -10.71 -8.56 -8.85
N GLY A 11 -9.70 -7.79 -9.29
CA GLY A 11 -9.87 -6.64 -10.19
C GLY A 11 -10.30 -5.35 -9.50
N HIS A 12 -10.18 -5.26 -8.17
CA HIS A 12 -10.44 -4.01 -7.47
C HIS A 12 -9.40 -2.95 -7.83
N SER A 13 -9.82 -1.71 -8.08
CA SER A 13 -8.91 -0.58 -8.23
C SER A 13 -8.23 -0.25 -6.90
N ALA A 14 -7.05 0.37 -6.95
CA ALA A 14 -6.25 0.69 -5.76
C ALA A 14 -6.93 1.66 -4.78
N ASP A 15 -7.88 2.45 -5.27
CA ASP A 15 -8.70 3.41 -4.52
C ASP A 15 -10.06 2.84 -4.06
N ALA A 16 -10.38 1.60 -4.41
CA ALA A 16 -11.66 0.98 -4.03
C ALA A 16 -11.78 0.79 -2.51
N ASP A 17 -12.99 0.90 -1.97
CA ASP A 17 -13.25 0.78 -0.52
C ASP A 17 -12.63 -0.46 0.14
N PRO A 18 -12.71 -1.69 -0.43
CA PRO A 18 -12.09 -2.86 0.18
C PRO A 18 -10.56 -2.76 0.26
N VAL A 19 -9.94 -2.09 -0.70
CA VAL A 19 -8.49 -1.87 -0.75
C VAL A 19 -8.10 -0.81 0.27
N GLN A 20 -8.85 0.29 0.30
CA GLN A 20 -8.62 1.37 1.25
C GLN A 20 -8.81 0.95 2.70
N ALA A 21 -9.72 0.02 2.99
CA ALA A 21 -9.84 -0.60 4.31
C ALA A 21 -8.60 -1.43 4.70
N GLU A 22 -8.01 -2.17 3.75
CA GLU A 22 -6.77 -2.91 3.99
C GLU A 22 -5.57 -1.95 4.18
N ILE A 23 -5.49 -0.86 3.41
CA ILE A 23 -4.45 0.16 3.60
C ILE A 23 -4.61 0.88 4.95
N ASP A 24 -5.84 1.15 5.40
CA ASP A 24 -6.11 1.72 6.73
C ASP A 24 -5.56 0.83 7.84
N ILE A 25 -5.74 -0.49 7.74
CA ILE A 25 -5.18 -1.46 8.70
C ILE A 25 -3.65 -1.38 8.72
N GLN A 26 -3.01 -1.33 7.55
CA GLN A 26 -1.55 -1.23 7.45
C GLN A 26 -1.00 0.09 7.99
N TYR A 27 -1.66 1.21 7.65
CA TYR A 27 -1.30 2.53 8.16
C TYR A 27 -1.43 2.57 9.68
N ARG A 28 -2.55 2.12 10.24
CA ARG A 28 -2.77 2.08 11.69
C ARG A 28 -1.70 1.28 12.42
N ALA A 29 -1.37 0.09 11.91
CA ALA A 29 -0.31 -0.75 12.48
C ALA A 29 1.05 -0.04 12.53
N LEU A 30 1.39 0.78 11.53
CA LEU A 30 2.59 1.62 11.57
C LEU A 30 2.46 2.76 12.58
N THR A 31 1.30 3.42 12.62
CA THR A 31 1.07 4.56 13.52
C THR A 31 1.01 4.19 14.99
N GLU A 32 0.66 2.93 15.31
CA GLU A 32 0.71 2.38 16.68
C GLU A 32 2.13 2.36 17.24
N LEU A 33 3.15 2.21 16.38
CA LEU A 33 4.56 2.24 16.78
C LEU A 33 5.06 3.67 16.93
N ARG A 34 4.69 4.56 16.00
CA ARG A 34 5.00 5.99 16.04
C ARG A 34 4.05 6.76 15.12
N PRO A 35 3.72 8.02 15.41
CA PRO A 35 3.03 8.87 14.44
C PRO A 35 3.78 8.91 13.10
N VAL A 36 3.07 8.67 11.99
CA VAL A 36 3.59 8.71 10.63
C VAL A 36 2.85 9.82 9.85
N PRO A 37 3.52 10.90 9.44
CA PRO A 37 2.89 11.94 8.62
C PRO A 37 2.60 11.44 7.20
N ALA A 38 1.65 12.07 6.51
CA ALA A 38 1.21 11.70 5.17
C ALA A 38 2.37 11.52 4.18
N GLU A 39 3.31 12.48 4.14
CA GLU A 39 4.45 12.43 3.22
C GLU A 39 5.40 11.26 3.51
N GLU A 40 5.59 10.90 4.78
CA GLU A 40 6.40 9.74 5.13
C GLU A 40 5.71 8.44 4.71
N TYR A 41 4.38 8.37 4.85
CA TYR A 41 3.63 7.21 4.38
C TYR A 41 3.69 7.07 2.85
N ARG A 42 3.59 8.19 2.10
CA ARG A 42 3.84 8.21 0.66
C ARG A 42 5.27 7.74 0.32
N ALA A 43 6.27 8.15 1.09
CA ALA A 43 7.65 7.70 0.92
C ALA A 43 7.83 6.20 1.12
N VAL A 44 7.09 5.59 2.06
CA VAL A 44 7.03 4.13 2.22
C VAL A 44 6.47 3.49 0.95
N GLY A 45 5.37 4.01 0.40
CA GLY A 45 4.80 3.55 -0.87
C GLY A 45 5.79 3.62 -2.03
N ARG A 46 6.51 4.74 -2.21
CA ARG A 46 7.57 4.86 -3.23
C ARG A 46 8.68 3.82 -3.04
N SER A 47 9.10 3.60 -1.78
CA SER A 47 10.14 2.63 -1.45
C SER A 47 9.77 1.19 -1.80
N VAL A 48 8.49 0.82 -1.81
CA VAL A 48 8.04 -0.52 -2.26
C VAL A 48 8.44 -0.78 -3.71
N VAL A 49 8.50 0.25 -4.57
CA VAL A 49 8.87 0.13 -5.98
C VAL A 49 10.36 0.38 -6.20
N ASP A 50 10.93 1.36 -5.51
CA ASP A 50 12.30 1.83 -5.74
C ASP A 50 13.35 0.93 -5.05
N ASN A 51 13.00 0.30 -3.92
CA ASN A 51 13.87 -0.66 -3.25
C ASN A 51 13.74 -2.04 -3.92
N ALA A 52 14.78 -2.47 -4.63
CA ALA A 52 14.76 -3.73 -5.39
C ALA A 52 14.43 -4.97 -4.53
N THR A 53 14.90 -5.02 -3.28
CA THR A 53 14.62 -6.13 -2.37
C THR A 53 13.15 -6.15 -1.96
N TRP A 54 12.58 -4.98 -1.64
CA TRP A 54 11.17 -4.89 -1.27
C TRP A 54 10.29 -5.18 -2.48
N ARG A 55 10.58 -4.56 -3.63
CA ARG A 55 9.86 -4.84 -4.88
C ARG A 55 9.83 -6.34 -5.17
N ALA A 56 10.97 -7.03 -5.11
CA ALA A 56 11.03 -8.47 -5.35
C ALA A 56 10.14 -9.27 -4.39
N ALA A 57 10.02 -8.88 -3.12
CA ALA A 57 9.15 -9.55 -2.15
C ALA A 57 7.66 -9.40 -2.50
N TYR A 58 7.24 -8.24 -2.99
CA TYR A 58 5.86 -8.00 -3.44
C TYR A 58 5.58 -8.76 -4.76
N GLU A 59 6.48 -8.65 -5.74
CA GLU A 59 6.34 -9.29 -7.05
C GLU A 59 6.36 -10.84 -6.96
N ALA A 60 7.03 -11.41 -5.94
CA ALA A 60 6.99 -12.84 -5.68
C ALA A 60 5.61 -13.34 -5.22
N ILE A 61 4.77 -12.47 -4.66
CA ILE A 61 3.40 -12.82 -4.22
C ILE A 61 2.45 -12.78 -5.42
N ALA A 62 2.46 -11.67 -6.15
CA ALA A 62 1.68 -11.51 -7.38
C ALA A 62 2.35 -10.48 -8.29
N PRO A 63 2.45 -10.74 -9.61
CA PRO A 63 2.98 -9.76 -10.56
C PRO A 63 2.19 -8.44 -10.50
N GLY A 64 2.89 -7.31 -10.40
CA GLY A 64 2.32 -5.97 -10.32
C GLY A 64 1.93 -5.51 -8.92
N LEU A 65 2.05 -6.37 -7.91
CA LEU A 65 1.62 -6.04 -6.54
C LEU A 65 2.41 -4.88 -5.92
N ALA A 66 3.69 -4.70 -6.30
CA ALA A 66 4.50 -3.61 -5.76
C ALA A 66 3.94 -2.24 -6.20
N ALA A 67 3.63 -2.10 -7.49
CA ALA A 67 3.03 -0.90 -8.03
C ALA A 67 1.63 -0.65 -7.43
N TYR A 68 0.83 -1.71 -7.30
CA TYR A 68 -0.51 -1.66 -6.73
C TYR A 68 -0.52 -1.20 -5.26
N GLN A 69 0.41 -1.69 -4.43
CA GLN A 69 0.60 -1.22 -3.05
C GLN A 69 0.95 0.28 -3.01
N ARG A 70 1.87 0.72 -3.87
CA ARG A 70 2.29 2.12 -3.95
C ARG A 70 1.13 3.03 -4.37
N ASP A 71 0.33 2.61 -5.35
CA ASP A 71 -0.84 3.36 -5.81
C ASP A 71 -1.94 3.42 -4.73
N ALA A 72 -2.15 2.32 -4.00
CA ALA A 72 -3.14 2.25 -2.93
C ALA A 72 -2.77 3.14 -1.73
N ILE A 73 -1.47 3.21 -1.39
CA ILE A 73 -0.94 4.13 -0.37
C ILE A 73 -1.14 5.59 -0.81
N GLU A 74 -0.85 5.92 -2.06
CA GLU A 74 -1.03 7.29 -2.57
C GLU A 74 -2.49 7.72 -2.50
N ALA A 75 -3.42 6.85 -2.95
CA ALA A 75 -4.86 7.09 -2.87
C ALA A 75 -5.34 7.27 -1.42
N TYR A 76 -4.83 6.45 -0.49
CA TYR A 76 -5.16 6.56 0.92
C TYR A 76 -4.69 7.88 1.53
N ALA A 77 -3.43 8.25 1.26
CA ALA A 77 -2.86 9.50 1.77
C ALA A 77 -3.65 10.71 1.26
N ALA A 78 -3.96 10.76 -0.04
CA ALA A 78 -4.75 11.84 -0.64
C ALA A 78 -6.19 11.92 -0.10
N ALA A 79 -6.80 10.78 0.24
CA ALA A 79 -8.18 10.74 0.70
C ALA A 79 -8.35 11.00 2.21
N ARG A 80 -7.33 10.71 3.03
CA ARG A 80 -7.49 10.61 4.50
C ARG A 80 -6.42 11.31 5.33
N LEU A 81 -5.26 11.64 4.77
CA LEU A 81 -4.12 12.15 5.53
C LEU A 81 -3.71 13.58 5.17
N ASP A 82 -4.22 14.12 4.05
CA ASP A 82 -4.11 15.54 3.67
C ASP A 82 -5.22 16.37 4.33
#